data_AF-A0A2Z4GPV5-F1
#
_entry.id   AF-A0A2Z4GPV5-F1
#
_cell.length_a   1.000
_cell.length_b   1.000
_cell.length_c   1.000
_cell.angle_alpha   90.00
_cell.angle_beta   90.00
_cell.angle_gamma   90.00
#
_symmetry.space_group_name_H-M   'P 1'
#
loop_
_entity.id
_entity.type
_entity.pdbx_description
1 polymer ?
#
loop_
_entity_poly.entity_id
_entity_poly.type
_entity_poly.pdbx_seq_one_letter_code
_entity_poly.pdbx_strand_id
1 'polypeptide(L)'
;MVTLFLLFSFVIMISYFLTVGRFLNSLIVLENFNVLILLFCLLFSSLDGHIIFIVLMVVSTVEIIISLTVLTRVWECSYFLELVDF
;
A
#
# COMPACT_ATOMS: atom_id res chain seq x y z
N MET A 1 5.75 13.02 18.00
CA MET A 1 4.89 11.98 17.38
C MET A 1 4.43 12.39 15.99
N VAL A 2 3.73 13.53 15.83
CA VAL A 2 3.28 14.01 14.51
C VAL A 2 4.42 14.28 13.52
N THR A 3 5.53 14.86 13.98
CA THR A 3 6.70 15.15 13.12
C THR A 3 7.37 13.90 12.56
N LEU A 4 7.48 12.83 13.36
CA LEU A 4 8.00 11.54 12.91
C LEU A 4 7.07 10.88 11.88
N PHE A 5 5.76 10.96 12.11
CA PHE A 5 4.77 10.47 11.15
C PHE A 5 4.88 11.20 9.80
N LEU A 6 4.98 12.52 9.81
CA LEU A 6 5.17 13.31 8.60
C LEU A 6 6.48 12.93 7.87
N LEU A 7 7.58 12.76 8.61
CA LEU A 7 8.85 12.35 8.02
C LEU A 7 8.76 10.98 7.34
N PHE A 8 8.18 9.98 8.02
CA PHE A 8 8.00 8.66 7.41
C PHE A 8 7.05 8.70 6.21
N SER A 9 5.96 9.49 6.27
CA SER A 9 5.05 9.66 5.13
C SER A 9 5.76 10.27 3.92
N PHE A 10 6.66 11.23 4.14
CA PHE A 10 7.44 11.86 3.08
C PHE A 10 8.44 10.89 2.44
N VAL A 11 9.13 10.09 3.25
CA VAL A 11 10.02 9.02 2.77
C VAL A 11 9.26 8.03 1.90
N ILE A 12 8.08 7.58 2.33
CA ILE A 12 7.24 6.63 1.59
C ILE A 12 6.77 7.25 0.26
N MET A 13 6.36 8.51 0.25
CA MET A 13 5.97 9.22 -0.99
C MET A 13 7.13 9.32 -1.99
N ILE A 14 8.34 9.61 -1.50
CA ILE A 14 9.55 9.58 -2.33
C ILE A 14 9.79 8.18 -2.87
N SER A 15 9.71 7.14 -2.03
CA SER A 15 9.85 5.75 -2.45
C SER A 15 8.82 5.35 -3.51
N TYR A 16 7.58 5.82 -3.40
CA TYR A 16 6.56 5.59 -4.41
C TYR A 16 6.97 6.19 -5.76
N PHE A 17 7.43 7.44 -5.78
CA PHE A 17 7.87 8.10 -7.00
C PHE A 17 9.09 7.43 -7.64
N LEU A 18 10.03 6.92 -6.84
CA LEU A 18 11.21 6.19 -7.36
C LEU A 18 10.88 4.81 -7.94
N THR A 19 9.76 4.22 -7.56
CA THR A 19 9.39 2.83 -7.91
C THR A 19 8.34 2.74 -9.00
N VAL A 20 7.94 3.89 -9.57
CA VAL A 20 7.04 3.99 -10.71
C VAL A 20 7.57 3.14 -11.87
N GLY A 21 6.79 2.16 -12.31
CA GLY A 21 7.12 1.22 -13.38
C GLY A 21 7.31 -0.23 -12.92
N ARG A 22 7.58 -0.49 -11.63
CA ARG A 22 7.62 -1.85 -11.07
C ARG A 22 6.45 -2.04 -10.11
N PHE A 23 5.33 -2.54 -10.64
CA PHE A 23 4.07 -2.69 -9.88
C PHE A 23 4.22 -3.40 -8.53
N LEU A 24 5.01 -4.47 -8.46
CA LEU A 24 5.24 -5.20 -7.21
C LEU A 24 5.95 -4.32 -6.16
N ASN A 25 6.89 -3.49 -6.58
CA ASN A 25 7.60 -2.58 -5.68
C ASN A 25 6.67 -1.45 -5.20
N SER A 26 5.81 -0.94 -6.08
CA SER A 26 4.75 0.01 -5.71
C SER A 26 3.78 -0.57 -4.67
N LEU A 27 3.49 -1.88 -4.76
CA LEU A 27 2.59 -2.57 -3.83
C LEU A 27 3.21 -2.70 -2.44
N ILE A 28 4.52 -3.00 -2.37
CA ILE A 28 5.29 -3.01 -1.11
C ILE A 28 5.30 -1.62 -0.48
N VAL A 29 5.50 -0.55 -1.26
CA VAL A 29 5.49 0.82 -0.74
C VAL A 29 4.11 1.18 -0.17
N LEU A 30 3.04 0.75 -0.83
CA LEU A 30 1.66 0.98 -0.41
C LEU A 30 1.32 0.22 0.89
N GLU A 31 1.79 -1.02 1.04
CA GLU A 31 1.67 -1.76 2.30
C GLU A 31 2.37 -1.05 3.47
N ASN A 32 3.59 -0.54 3.25
CA ASN A 32 4.31 0.23 4.27
C ASN A 32 3.56 1.51 4.67
N PHE A 33 2.87 2.16 3.73
CA PHE A 33 2.01 3.30 4.03
C PHE A 33 0.83 2.92 4.93
N ASN A 34 0.18 1.80 4.65
CA ASN A 34 -0.94 1.30 5.45
C ASN A 34 -0.51 0.93 6.89
N VAL A 35 0.66 0.30 7.05
CA VAL A 35 1.22 0.03 8.38
C VAL A 35 1.50 1.33 9.14
N LEU A 36 2.00 2.36 8.47
CA LEU A 36 2.23 3.68 9.08
C LEU A 36 0.92 4.30 9.60
N ILE A 37 -0.16 4.23 8.81
CA ILE A 37 -1.48 4.74 9.19
C ILE A 37 -2.04 4.00 10.40
N LEU A 38 -1.93 2.67 10.41
CA LEU A 38 -2.37 1.85 11.55
C LEU A 38 -1.59 2.17 12.82
N LEU A 39 -0.28 2.36 12.71
CA LEU A 39 0.58 2.74 13.82
C LEU A 39 0.24 4.13 14.35
N PHE A 40 -0.08 5.08 13.48
CA PHE A 40 -0.57 6.40 13.87
C PHE A 40 -1.91 6.32 14.60
N CYS A 41 -2.85 5.54 14.08
CA CYS A 41 -4.15 5.34 14.70
C CYS A 41 -4.01 4.74 16.12
N LEU A 42 -3.10 3.78 16.30
CA LEU A 42 -2.85 3.17 17.60
C LEU A 42 -2.21 4.16 18.60
N LEU A 43 -1.29 5.02 18.14
CA LEU A 43 -0.66 6.03 19.00
C LEU A 43 -1.62 7.18 19.39
N PHE A 44 -2.62 7.48 18.56
CA PHE A 44 -3.60 8.55 18.80
C PHE A 44 -4.93 8.07 19.40
N SER A 45 -5.15 6.76 19.49
CA SER A 45 -6.41 6.21 20.01
C SER A 45 -6.58 6.56 21.49
N SER A 46 -7.55 7.42 21.80
CA SER A 46 -8.24 7.42 23.09
C SER A 46 -9.25 6.25 23.13
N LEU A 47 -9.89 6.01 24.28
CA LEU A 47 -10.71 4.81 24.60
C LEU A 47 -11.69 4.34 23.50
N ASP A 48 -12.18 5.23 22.63
CA ASP A 48 -13.14 4.91 21.56
C ASP A 48 -12.52 4.64 20.17
N GLY A 49 -11.22 4.86 19.98
CA GLY A 49 -10.55 4.77 18.67
C GLY A 49 -10.28 3.35 18.15
N HIS A 50 -10.53 2.32 18.97
CA HIS A 50 -10.28 0.92 18.60
C HIS A 50 -11.14 0.44 17.41
N ILE A 51 -12.37 0.96 17.27
CA ILE A 51 -13.24 0.62 16.14
C ILE A 51 -12.62 1.13 14.82
N ILE A 52 -12.09 2.35 14.83
CA ILE A 52 -11.47 2.98 13.66
C ILE A 52 -10.22 2.19 13.24
N PHE A 53 -9.41 1.73 14.20
CA PHE A 53 -8.25 0.89 13.93
C PHE A 53 -8.61 -0.41 13.20
N ILE A 54 -9.66 -1.10 13.66
CA ILE A 54 -10.11 -2.36 13.04
C ILE A 54 -10.65 -2.11 11.63
N VAL A 55 -11.44 -1.04 11.43
CA VAL A 55 -11.96 -0.70 10.10
C VAL A 55 -10.82 -0.38 9.14
N LEU A 56 -9.84 0.43 9.54
CA LEU A 56 -8.67 0.73 8.73
C LEU A 56 -7.86 -0.53 8.39
N MET A 57 -7.74 -1.48 9.33
CA MET A 57 -7.08 -2.75 9.09
C MET A 57 -7.79 -3.54 7.99
N VAL A 58 -9.11 -3.68 8.06
CA VAL A 58 -9.88 -4.39 7.04
C VAL A 58 -9.73 -3.70 5.67
N VAL A 59 -9.87 -2.39 5.61
CA VAL A 59 -9.72 -1.62 4.36
C VAL A 59 -8.33 -1.82 3.76
N SER A 60 -7.27 -1.78 4.58
CA SER A 60 -5.89 -1.97 4.10
C SER A 60 -5.65 -3.35 3.48
N THR A 61 -6.28 -4.41 4.02
CA THR A 61 -6.16 -5.76 3.45
C THR A 61 -6.91 -5.89 2.12
N VAL A 62 -8.08 -5.27 1.99
CA VAL A 62 -8.85 -5.25 0.74
C VAL A 62 -8.09 -4.51 -0.36
N GLU A 63 -7.47 -3.37 -0.03
CA GLU A 63 -6.66 -2.59 -0.96
C GLU A 63 -5.49 -3.40 -1.54
N ILE A 64 -4.78 -4.15 -0.69
CA ILE A 64 -3.66 -5.00 -1.11
C ILE A 64 -4.15 -6.15 -2.00
N ILE A 65 -5.26 -6.81 -1.65
CA ILE A 65 -5.82 -7.90 -2.47
C ILE A 65 -6.25 -7.40 -3.85
N ILE A 66 -6.91 -6.24 -3.92
CA ILE A 66 -7.30 -5.63 -5.21
C ILE A 66 -6.06 -5.30 -6.02
N SER A 67 -5.05 -4.67 -5.42
CA SER A 67 -3.80 -4.30 -6.08
C SER A 67 -3.05 -5.52 -6.61
N LEU A 68 -3.01 -6.61 -5.85
CA LEU A 68 -2.43 -7.89 -6.27
C LEU A 68 -3.22 -8.51 -7.41
N THR A 69 -4.55 -8.44 -7.37
CA THR A 69 -5.39 -8.95 -8.45
C THR A 69 -5.16 -8.19 -9.76
N VAL A 70 -5.01 -6.86 -9.68
CA VAL A 70 -4.66 -6.06 -10.86
C VAL A 70 -3.28 -6.45 -11.38
N LEU A 71 -2.31 -6.65 -10.49
CA LEU A 71 -0.96 -7.07 -10.85
C LEU A 71 -0.96 -8.43 -11.59
N THR A 72 -1.70 -9.43 -11.11
CA THR A 72 -1.75 -10.73 -11.76
C THR A 72 -2.38 -10.64 -13.15
N ARG A 73 -3.44 -9.84 -13.33
CA ARG A 73 -4.04 -9.63 -14.65
C ARG A 73 -3.11 -8.91 -15.62
N VAL A 74 -2.41 -7.87 -15.16
CA VAL A 74 -1.41 -7.18 -15.99
C VAL A 74 -0.29 -8.13 -16.38
N TRP A 75 0.17 -8.98 -15.46
CA TRP A 75 1.20 -9.98 -15.74
C TRP A 75 0.73 -11.01 -16.79
N GLU A 76 -0.49 -11.52 -16.68
CA GLU A 76 -1.08 -12.44 -17.66
C GLU A 76 -1.23 -11.79 -19.04
N CYS A 77 -1.66 -10.52 -19.12
CA CYS A 77 -1.75 -9.79 -20.38
C CYS A 77 -0.38 -9.56 -21.03
N SER A 78 0.65 -9.22 -20.25
CA SER A 78 2.02 -9.06 -20.76
C SER A 78 2.56 -10.37 -21.34
N TYR A 79 2.33 -11.49 -20.65
CA TYR A 79 2.72 -12.82 -21.15
C TYR A 79 1.98 -13.19 -22.44
N PHE A 80 0.70 -12.81 -22.56
CA PHE A 80 -0.07 -13.05 -23.78
C PHE A 80 0.43 -12.21 -24.96
N LEU A 81 0.86 -10.97 -24.71
CA LEU A 81 1.42 -10.08 -25.73
C LEU A 81 2.76 -10.61 -26.25
N GLU A 82 3.64 -11.09 -25.37
CA GLU A 82 4.89 -11.76 -25.76
C GLU A 82 4.66 -13.03 -26.60
N LEU A 83 3.54 -13.74 -26.42
CA LEU A 83 3.25 -14.98 -27.15
C LEU A 83 2.63 -14.74 -28.55
N VAL A 84 2.01 -13.58 -28.77
CA VAL A 84 1.40 -13.19 -30.06
C VAL A 84 2.41 -12.50 -31.00
N ASP A 85 3.50 -11.95 -30.46
CA ASP A 85 4.58 -11.31 -31.23
C ASP A 85 5.63 -12.30 -31.82
N PHE A 86 5.42 -13.62 -31.70
CA PHE A 86 6.22 -14.68 -32.35
C PHE A 86 5.47 -15.35 -33.51
#